data_AF-A0A932NK25-F1
#
_entry.id   AF-A0A932NK25-F1
#
_cell.length_a   1.000
_cell.length_b   1.000
_cell.length_c   1.000
_cell.angle_alpha   90.00
_cell.angle_beta   90.00
_cell.angle_gamma   90.00
#
_symmetry.space_group_name_H-M   'P 1'
#
loop_
_entity.id
_entity.type
_entity.pdbx_description
1 polymer ?
#
loop_
_entity_poly.entity_id
_entity_poly.type
_entity_poly.pdbx_seq_one_letter_code
_entity_poly.pdbx_strand_id
1 'polypeptide(L)'
;MNAEEERWTLVARISVALCLLAGAAWFWPSYGPLLVKRYQYWRYPPIRAKSPLGLDMKRNLEAVRRAEVRGQYDRVKALLDKAGGEGLPVGELYGKLPTAVRMIANGQFEYARVHLSSIEARIPRKPEPIAAAGAGVSVDDGLEMEEPEREPPPPPRRKTPAKAPARTKGSRR
;
A
#
# COMPACT_ATOMS: atom_id res chain seq x y z
N MET A 1 -0.60 -17.74 -70.89
CA MET A 1 -0.81 -16.92 -69.69
C MET A 1 0.16 -15.77 -69.76
N ASN A 2 -0.36 -14.55 -69.71
CA ASN A 2 0.46 -13.36 -69.92
C ASN A 2 1.19 -13.05 -68.62
N ALA A 3 2.47 -12.66 -68.68
CA ALA A 3 3.27 -12.30 -67.50
C ALA A 3 2.63 -11.20 -66.63
N GLU A 4 1.67 -10.46 -67.19
CA GLU A 4 0.84 -9.48 -66.50
C GLU A 4 -0.18 -10.13 -65.54
N GLU A 5 -0.82 -11.24 -65.93
CA GLU A 5 -1.81 -11.95 -65.10
C GLU A 5 -1.17 -12.52 -63.83
N GLU A 6 0.05 -13.05 -63.94
CA GLU A 6 0.81 -13.56 -62.79
C GLU A 6 1.16 -12.44 -61.79
N ARG A 7 1.53 -11.25 -62.27
CA ARG A 7 1.81 -10.10 -61.41
C ARG A 7 0.58 -9.64 -60.64
N TRP A 8 -0.59 -9.57 -61.28
CA TRP A 8 -1.83 -9.19 -60.62
C TRP A 8 -2.26 -10.18 -59.54
N THR A 9 -2.14 -11.48 -59.80
CA THR A 9 -2.48 -12.49 -58.78
C THR A 9 -1.54 -12.44 -57.57
N LEU A 10 -0.25 -12.14 -57.78
CA LEU A 10 0.72 -12.02 -56.70
C LEU A 10 0.43 -10.78 -55.83
N VAL A 11 0.11 -9.64 -56.45
CA VAL A 11 -0.32 -8.42 -55.76
C VAL A 11 -1.62 -8.63 -54.97
N ALA A 12 -2.59 -9.34 -55.54
CA ALA A 12 -3.85 -9.67 -54.85
C ALA A 12 -3.61 -10.54 -53.60
N ARG A 13 -2.70 -11.52 -53.68
CA ARG A 13 -2.35 -12.37 -52.52
C ARG A 13 -1.65 -11.58 -51.41
N ILE A 14 -0.70 -10.71 -51.78
CA ILE A 14 0.02 -9.88 -50.82
C ILE A 14 -0.92 -8.91 -50.12
N SER A 15 -1.82 -8.26 -50.87
CA SER A 15 -2.79 -7.32 -50.30
C SER A 15 -3.76 -8.02 -49.34
N VAL A 16 -4.28 -9.20 -49.68
CA VAL A 16 -5.11 -9.99 -48.78
C VAL A 16 -4.35 -10.38 -47.51
N ALA A 17 -3.10 -10.83 -47.64
CA ALA A 17 -2.27 -11.17 -46.47
C ALA A 17 -2.03 -9.97 -45.56
N LEU A 18 -1.76 -8.79 -46.12
CA LEU A 18 -1.60 -7.55 -45.37
C LEU A 18 -2.90 -7.14 -44.66
N CYS A 19 -4.06 -7.27 -45.31
CA CYS A 19 -5.35 -6.99 -44.68
C CYS A 19 -5.62 -7.92 -43.49
N LEU A 20 -5.28 -9.21 -43.60
CA LEU A 20 -5.42 -10.16 -42.50
C LEU A 20 -4.50 -9.84 -41.31
N LEU A 21 -3.24 -9.48 -41.58
CA LEU A 21 -2.30 -9.08 -40.53
C LEU A 21 -2.72 -7.76 -39.86
N ALA A 22 -3.17 -6.78 -40.64
CA ALA A 22 -3.69 -5.53 -40.11
C ALA A 22 -4.94 -5.75 -39.24
N GLY A 23 -5.87 -6.61 -39.68
CA GLY A 23 -7.05 -6.98 -38.91
C GLY A 23 -6.70 -7.71 -37.60
N ALA A 24 -5.74 -8.64 -37.64
CA ALA A 24 -5.26 -9.34 -36.45
C ALA A 24 -4.57 -8.39 -35.46
N ALA A 25 -3.72 -7.48 -35.96
CA ALA A 25 -3.05 -6.47 -35.14
C ALA A 25 -4.05 -5.51 -34.49
N TRP A 26 -5.11 -5.12 -35.20
CA TRP A 26 -6.19 -4.29 -34.66
C TRP A 26 -7.02 -5.02 -33.60
N PHE A 27 -7.28 -6.31 -33.80
CA PHE A 27 -8.10 -7.11 -32.89
C PHE A 27 -7.36 -7.50 -31.59
N TRP A 28 -6.03 -7.60 -31.65
CA TRP A 28 -5.19 -8.00 -30.53
C TRP A 28 -5.35 -7.18 -29.24
N PRO A 29 -5.33 -5.83 -29.24
CA PRO A 29 -5.50 -5.04 -28.01
C PRO A 29 -6.86 -5.25 -27.34
N SER A 30 -7.91 -5.55 -28.10
CA SER A 30 -9.24 -5.83 -27.54
C SER A 30 -9.34 -7.23 -26.92
N TYR A 31 -8.64 -8.23 -27.47
CA TYR A 31 -8.81 -9.64 -27.08
C TYR A 31 -7.69 -10.20 -26.18
N GLY A 32 -6.49 -9.63 -26.27
CA GLY A 32 -5.32 -10.03 -25.49
C GLY A 32 -5.58 -10.04 -23.96
N PRO A 33 -6.16 -8.97 -23.38
CA PRO A 33 -6.45 -8.94 -21.95
C PRO A 33 -7.40 -10.04 -21.47
N LEU A 34 -8.38 -10.42 -22.30
CA LEU A 34 -9.34 -11.49 -22.00
C LEU A 34 -8.66 -12.87 -21.94
N LEU A 35 -7.79 -13.16 -22.91
CA LEU A 35 -7.02 -14.41 -22.93
C LEU A 35 -6.06 -14.50 -21.75
N VAL A 36 -5.34 -13.42 -21.44
CA VAL A 36 -4.45 -13.35 -20.28
C VAL A 36 -5.24 -13.55 -18.99
N LYS A 37 -6.39 -12.89 -18.82
CA LYS A 37 -7.23 -13.05 -17.63
C LYS A 37 -7.75 -14.48 -17.48
N ARG A 38 -8.18 -15.11 -18.58
CA ARG A 38 -8.66 -16.49 -18.57
C ARG A 38 -7.54 -17.48 -18.24
N TYR A 39 -6.35 -17.28 -18.82
CA TYR A 39 -5.17 -18.06 -18.51
C TYR A 39 -4.73 -17.91 -17.05
N GLN A 40 -4.69 -16.67 -16.54
CA GLN A 40 -4.39 -16.38 -15.15
C GLN A 40 -5.41 -17.03 -14.20
N TYR A 41 -6.70 -16.97 -14.52
CA TYR A 41 -7.74 -17.61 -13.72
C TYR A 41 -7.60 -19.13 -13.66
N TRP A 42 -7.20 -19.77 -14.77
CA TRP A 42 -6.98 -21.21 -14.82
C TRP A 42 -5.71 -21.63 -14.06
N ARG A 43 -4.61 -20.88 -14.23
CA ARG A 43 -3.32 -21.20 -13.60
C ARG A 43 -3.25 -20.81 -12.12
N TYR A 44 -3.95 -19.75 -11.75
CA TYR A 44 -4.05 -19.22 -10.39
C TYR A 44 -5.53 -19.05 -10.05
N PRO A 45 -6.24 -20.15 -9.72
CA PRO A 45 -7.63 -20.05 -9.31
C PRO A 45 -7.70 -19.10 -8.11
N PRO A 46 -8.62 -18.12 -8.11
CA PRO A 46 -8.71 -17.16 -7.02
C PRO A 46 -8.95 -17.93 -5.73
N ILE A 47 -8.18 -17.59 -4.68
CA ILE A 47 -8.36 -18.14 -3.35
C ILE A 47 -9.82 -17.90 -2.98
N ARG A 48 -10.60 -18.98 -2.89
CA ARG A 48 -12.03 -18.87 -2.59
C ARG A 48 -12.14 -18.14 -1.25
N ALA A 49 -12.74 -16.96 -1.24
CA ALA A 49 -12.90 -16.13 -0.03
C ALA A 49 -13.65 -16.85 1.10
N LYS A 50 -14.37 -17.95 0.76
CA LYS A 50 -15.10 -18.83 1.68
C LYS A 50 -14.29 -20.02 2.19
N SER A 51 -13.04 -20.19 1.75
CA SER A 51 -12.17 -21.23 2.31
C SER A 51 -11.80 -20.86 3.76
N PRO A 52 -11.59 -21.85 4.65
CA PRO A 52 -11.18 -21.58 6.03
C PRO A 52 -9.88 -20.74 6.07
N LEU A 53 -8.94 -21.01 5.17
CA LEU A 53 -7.72 -20.22 5.01
C LEU A 53 -8.02 -18.74 4.64
N GLY A 54 -8.98 -18.51 3.75
CA GLY A 54 -9.40 -17.16 3.36
C GLY A 54 -10.04 -16.38 4.51
N LEU A 55 -10.84 -17.05 5.36
CA LEU A 55 -11.42 -16.45 6.55
C LEU A 55 -10.37 -16.10 7.59
N ASP A 56 -9.40 -16.99 7.82
CA ASP A 56 -8.30 -16.75 8.75
C ASP A 56 -7.40 -15.61 8.28
N MET A 57 -7.11 -15.56 6.97
CA MET A 57 -6.35 -14.45 6.39
C MET A 57 -7.10 -13.12 6.52
N LYS A 58 -8.43 -13.10 6.30
CA LYS A 58 -9.26 -11.90 6.50
C LYS A 58 -9.23 -11.44 7.96
N ARG A 59 -9.37 -12.35 8.91
CA ARG A 59 -9.28 -12.06 10.35
C ARG A 59 -7.91 -11.48 10.74
N ASN A 60 -6.84 -12.06 10.20
CA ASN A 60 -5.48 -11.57 10.43
C ASN A 60 -5.29 -10.14 9.88
N LEU A 61 -5.77 -9.87 8.66
CA LEU A 61 -5.71 -8.53 8.07
C LEU A 61 -6.54 -7.51 8.87
N GLU A 62 -7.73 -7.89 9.32
CA GLU A 62 -8.56 -7.05 10.18
C GLU A 62 -7.90 -6.78 11.54
N ALA A 63 -7.22 -7.77 12.13
CA ALA A 63 -6.48 -7.61 13.37
C ALA A 63 -5.30 -6.65 13.21
N VAL A 64 -4.53 -6.76 12.12
CA VAL A 64 -3.43 -5.84 11.80
C VAL A 64 -3.95 -4.42 11.62
N ARG A 65 -5.00 -4.23 10.80
CA ARG A 65 -5.62 -2.91 10.59
C ARG A 65 -6.12 -2.31 11.90
N ARG A 66 -6.77 -3.12 12.74
CA ARG A 66 -7.26 -2.68 14.05
C ARG A 66 -6.11 -2.25 14.96
N ALA A 67 -4.98 -2.96 14.95
CA ALA A 67 -3.80 -2.62 15.74
C ALA A 67 -3.18 -1.29 15.26
N GLU A 68 -3.07 -1.08 13.95
CA GLU A 68 -2.55 0.17 13.38
C GLU A 68 -3.41 1.38 13.77
N VAL A 69 -4.73 1.30 13.59
CA VAL A 69 -5.62 2.42 13.93
C VAL A 69 -5.66 2.67 15.44
N ARG A 70 -5.54 1.63 16.27
CA ARG A 70 -5.38 1.80 17.73
C ARG A 70 -4.09 2.51 18.08
N GLY A 71 -2.96 2.16 17.46
CA GLY A 71 -1.71 2.87 17.67
C GLY A 71 -1.81 4.36 17.30
N GLN A 72 -2.51 4.68 16.21
CA GLN A 72 -2.79 6.07 15.83
C GLN A 72 -3.69 6.78 16.87
N TYR A 73 -4.73 6.10 17.35
CA TYR A 73 -5.60 6.63 18.41
C TYR A 73 -4.80 6.97 19.68
N ASP A 74 -3.94 6.06 20.14
CA ASP A 74 -3.12 6.26 21.34
C ASP A 74 -2.16 7.43 21.17
N ARG A 75 -1.56 7.57 19.97
CA ARG A 75 -0.71 8.72 19.63
C ARG A 75 -1.47 10.04 19.68
N VAL A 76 -2.65 10.11 19.05
CA VAL A 76 -3.48 11.34 19.04
C VAL A 76 -3.95 11.69 20.45
N LYS A 77 -4.33 10.68 21.24
CA LYS A 77 -4.68 10.88 22.64
C LYS A 77 -3.52 11.46 23.44
N ALA A 78 -2.31 10.92 23.28
CA ALA A 78 -1.12 11.45 23.96
C ALA A 78 -0.80 12.90 23.55
N LEU A 79 -1.00 13.27 22.28
CA LEU A 79 -0.86 14.66 21.82
C LEU A 79 -1.90 15.60 22.44
N LEU A 80 -3.14 15.13 22.58
CA LEU A 80 -4.21 15.89 23.26
C LEU A 80 -3.93 16.03 24.75
N ASP A 81 -3.48 14.97 25.43
CA ASP A 81 -3.11 15.00 26.84
C ASP A 81 -1.96 16.01 27.07
N LYS A 82 -0.96 16.03 26.19
CA LYS A 82 0.14 17.00 26.22
C LYS A 82 -0.36 18.44 26.03
N ALA A 83 -1.19 18.68 25.01
CA ALA A 83 -1.73 20.02 24.73
C ALA A 83 -2.66 20.51 25.85
N GLY A 84 -3.44 19.61 26.46
CA GLY A 84 -4.26 19.90 27.64
C GLY A 84 -3.42 20.26 28.87
N GLY A 85 -2.32 19.54 29.11
CA GLY A 85 -1.36 19.87 30.16
C GLY A 85 -0.66 21.22 29.97
N GLU A 86 -0.57 21.70 28.73
CA GLU A 86 -0.07 23.03 28.39
C GLU A 86 -1.14 24.14 28.48
N GLY A 87 -2.38 23.81 28.86
CA GLY A 87 -3.48 24.76 29.01
C GLY A 87 -4.17 25.17 27.71
N LEU A 88 -3.95 24.43 26.61
CA LEU A 88 -4.54 24.73 25.31
C LEU A 88 -6.01 24.26 25.24
N PRO A 89 -6.89 24.93 24.46
CA PRO A 89 -8.30 24.57 24.37
C PRO A 89 -8.51 23.28 23.55
N VAL A 90 -8.49 22.13 24.23
CA VAL A 90 -8.62 20.79 23.63
C VAL A 90 -9.95 20.09 23.91
N GLY A 91 -10.85 20.69 24.70
CA GLY A 91 -12.08 20.04 25.17
C GLY A 91 -12.98 19.51 24.06
N GLU A 92 -13.19 20.29 22.99
CA GLU A 92 -13.99 19.87 21.84
C GLU A 92 -13.37 18.70 21.06
N LEU A 93 -12.03 18.59 21.06
CA LEU A 93 -11.31 17.52 20.38
C LEU A 93 -11.41 16.21 21.15
N TYR A 94 -11.37 16.25 22.50
CA TYR A 94 -11.64 15.07 23.33
C TYR A 94 -13.03 14.48 23.08
N GLY A 95 -14.05 15.33 22.89
CA GLY A 95 -15.41 14.89 22.59
C GLY A 95 -15.52 14.09 21.29
N LYS A 96 -14.56 14.20 20.37
CA LYS A 96 -14.55 13.51 19.07
C LYS A 96 -13.82 12.17 19.09
N LEU A 97 -13.03 11.86 20.13
CA LEU A 97 -12.32 10.59 20.28
C LEU A 97 -13.25 9.38 20.43
N PRO A 98 -14.36 9.43 21.22
CA PRO A 98 -15.29 8.30 21.34
C PRO A 98 -15.89 7.88 19.99
N THR A 99 -16.11 8.83 19.07
CA THR A 99 -16.58 8.55 17.72
C THR A 99 -15.56 7.73 16.93
N ALA A 100 -14.27 8.03 17.04
CA ALA A 100 -13.21 7.22 16.44
C ALA A 100 -13.21 5.78 16.97
N VAL A 101 -13.38 5.61 18.29
CA VAL A 101 -13.45 4.29 18.93
C VAL A 101 -14.63 3.47 18.40
N ARG A 102 -15.79 4.10 18.20
CA ARG A 102 -16.97 3.44 17.59
C ARG A 102 -16.69 3.01 16.15
N MET A 103 -16.05 3.86 15.34
CA MET A 103 -15.66 3.51 13.96
C MET A 103 -14.70 2.31 13.93
N ILE A 104 -13.71 2.25 14.84
CA ILE A 104 -12.79 1.11 14.97
C ILE A 104 -13.53 -0.17 15.36
N ALA A 105 -14.47 -0.08 16.30
CA ALA A 105 -15.28 -1.22 16.74
C ALA A 105 -16.14 -1.79 15.60
N ASN A 106 -16.69 -0.91 14.75
CA ASN A 106 -17.49 -1.27 13.58
C ASN A 106 -16.66 -1.74 12.37
N GLY A 107 -15.32 -1.78 12.48
CA GLY A 107 -14.43 -2.16 11.38
C GLY A 107 -14.29 -1.10 10.28
N GLN A 108 -14.75 0.13 10.52
CA GLN A 108 -14.66 1.27 9.60
C GLN A 108 -13.27 1.93 9.71
N PHE A 109 -12.21 1.15 9.42
CA PHE A 109 -10.83 1.56 9.68
C PHE A 109 -10.38 2.81 8.90
N GLU A 110 -10.76 2.92 7.61
CA GLU A 110 -10.37 4.09 6.80
C GLU A 110 -11.04 5.37 7.28
N TYR A 111 -12.33 5.31 7.64
CA TYR A 111 -13.04 6.45 8.23
C TYR A 111 -12.45 6.83 9.59
N ALA A 112 -12.11 5.84 10.42
CA ALA A 112 -11.44 6.09 11.69
C ALA A 112 -10.09 6.79 11.50
N ARG A 113 -9.28 6.39 10.51
CA ARG A 113 -8.00 7.04 10.18
C ARG A 113 -8.20 8.49 9.78
N VAL A 114 -9.10 8.75 8.84
CA VAL A 114 -9.40 10.12 8.38
C VAL A 114 -9.88 11.00 9.53
N HIS A 115 -10.76 10.46 10.39
CA HIS A 115 -11.27 11.18 11.55
C HIS A 115 -10.17 11.48 12.57
N LEU A 116 -9.28 10.52 12.86
CA LEU A 116 -8.13 10.72 13.76
C LEU A 116 -7.13 11.73 13.19
N SER A 117 -6.81 11.66 11.89
CA SER A 117 -5.95 12.65 11.23
C SER A 117 -6.57 14.05 11.23
N SER A 118 -7.89 14.15 11.11
CA SER A 118 -8.60 15.44 11.22
C SER A 118 -8.49 16.03 12.64
N ILE A 119 -8.56 15.20 13.67
CA ILE A 119 -8.33 15.62 15.06
C ILE A 119 -6.88 16.07 15.23
N GLU A 120 -5.93 15.25 14.79
CA GLU A 120 -4.48 15.51 14.90
C GLU A 120 -4.08 16.85 14.26
N ALA A 121 -4.61 17.16 13.08
CA ALA A 121 -4.35 18.41 12.37
C ALA A 121 -4.89 19.66 13.09
N ARG A 122 -5.91 19.50 13.93
CA ARG A 122 -6.55 20.60 14.67
C ARG A 122 -5.98 20.78 16.09
N ILE A 123 -5.05 19.92 16.52
CA ILE A 123 -4.42 20.06 17.83
C ILE A 123 -3.60 21.35 17.83
N PRO A 124 -3.91 22.33 18.69
CA PRO A 124 -3.10 23.53 18.81
C PRO A 124 -1.67 23.16 19.24
N ARG A 125 -0.68 23.74 18.56
CA ARG A 125 0.75 23.57 18.88
C ARG A 125 1.29 24.90 19.34
N LYS A 126 2.18 24.90 20.33
CA LYS A 126 2.96 26.10 20.64
C LYS A 126 3.73 26.50 19.38
N PRO A 127 3.79 27.81 19.05
CA PRO A 127 4.71 28.27 18.04
C PRO A 127 6.12 27.91 18.51
N GLU A 128 6.78 27.01 17.80
CA GLU A 128 8.22 26.88 17.95
C GLU A 128 8.82 28.23 17.56
N PRO A 129 9.74 28.81 18.36
CA PRO A 129 10.44 30.00 17.95
C PRO A 129 11.21 29.62 16.68
N ILE A 130 10.69 30.04 15.53
CA ILE A 130 11.42 30.01 14.28
C ILE A 130 12.62 30.93 14.57
N ALA A 131 13.78 30.34 14.83
CA ALA A 131 15.02 31.08 14.84
C ALA A 131 15.06 31.79 13.50
N ALA A 132 14.88 33.12 13.50
CA ALA A 132 15.00 33.92 12.31
C ALA A 132 16.34 33.55 11.68
N ALA A 133 16.31 32.98 10.47
CA ALA A 133 17.51 32.83 9.67
C ALA A 133 18.11 34.23 9.57
N GLY A 134 19.18 34.45 10.33
CA GLY A 134 19.80 35.75 10.47
C GLY A 134 20.12 36.32 9.11
N ALA A 135 19.72 37.55 8.90
CA ALA A 135 20.24 38.38 7.84
C ALA A 135 21.78 38.42 7.93
N GLY A 136 22.44 38.12 6.82
CA GLY A 136 23.82 38.52 6.56
C GLY A 136 24.90 37.51 6.93
N VAL A 137 25.16 36.54 6.04
CA VAL A 137 26.53 36.08 5.74
C VAL A 137 26.60 35.77 4.24
N SER A 138 27.11 36.71 3.47
CA SER A 138 27.68 36.48 2.15
C SER A 138 29.01 35.74 2.32
N VAL A 139 29.07 34.48 1.92
CA VAL A 139 30.32 33.73 1.73
C VAL A 139 30.23 33.07 0.36
N ASP A 140 30.97 33.69 -0.56
CA ASP A 140 31.53 33.08 -1.76
C ASP A 140 32.43 31.89 -1.38
N ASP A 141 32.73 31.04 -2.35
CA ASP A 141 33.70 29.93 -2.33
C ASP A 141 33.31 28.59 -1.67
N GLY A 142 33.01 27.63 -2.56
CA GLY A 142 33.67 26.33 -2.63
C GLY A 142 33.74 25.48 -1.36
N LEU A 143 32.82 24.52 -1.22
CA LEU A 143 33.05 23.33 -0.42
C LEU A 143 32.45 22.10 -1.08
N GLU A 144 33.34 21.14 -1.28
CA GLU A 144 33.15 19.82 -1.87
C GLU A 144 31.97 19.10 -1.20
N MET A 145 31.12 18.48 -2.02
CA MET A 145 30.10 17.57 -1.54
C MET A 145 30.78 16.29 -1.03
N GLU A 146 31.11 16.23 0.26
CA GLU A 146 31.31 14.96 0.95
C GLU A 146 29.96 14.22 0.97
N GLU A 147 29.86 13.22 0.11
CA GLU A 147 28.77 12.25 0.05
C GLU A 147 28.70 11.52 1.41
N PRO A 148 27.59 11.62 2.17
CA PRO A 148 27.50 10.92 3.45
C PRO A 148 27.54 9.42 3.19
N GLU A 149 28.60 8.79 3.71
CA GLU A 149 28.83 7.35 3.71
C GLU A 149 27.56 6.66 4.26
N ARG A 150 26.78 6.04 3.37
CA ARG A 150 25.59 5.28 3.75
C ARG A 150 26.05 4.07 4.54
N GLU A 151 25.78 4.07 5.85
CA GLU A 151 25.91 2.88 6.66
C GLU A 151 25.12 1.71 6.01
N PRO A 152 25.76 0.53 5.82
CA PRO A 152 25.08 -0.60 5.23
C PRO A 152 23.92 -1.05 6.12
N PRO A 153 22.78 -1.47 5.54
CA PRO A 153 21.62 -1.89 6.31
C PRO A 153 21.98 -3.07 7.23
N PRO A 154 21.43 -3.12 8.46
CA PRO A 154 21.73 -4.19 9.40
C PRO A 154 21.32 -5.55 8.81
N PRO A 155 22.12 -6.61 9.05
CA PRO A 155 21.83 -7.93 8.50
C PRO A 155 20.50 -8.47 9.02
N PRO A 156 19.76 -9.24 8.19
CA PRO A 156 18.47 -9.78 8.56
C PRO A 156 18.59 -10.68 9.80
N ARG A 157 17.86 -10.32 10.87
CA ARG A 157 17.73 -11.11 12.10
C ARG A 157 17.19 -12.50 11.73
N ARG A 158 18.07 -13.51 11.72
CA ARG A 158 17.67 -14.93 11.60
C ARG A 158 16.73 -15.25 12.76
N LYS A 159 15.45 -15.46 12.46
CA LYS A 159 14.51 -16.08 13.38
C LYS A 159 14.99 -17.50 13.63
N THR A 160 15.52 -17.76 14.81
CA THR A 160 15.76 -19.12 15.30
C THR A 160 14.42 -19.86 15.29
N PRO A 161 14.33 -21.06 14.67
CA PRO A 161 13.11 -21.83 14.66
C PRO A 161 12.73 -22.20 16.10
N ALA A 162 11.49 -21.88 16.47
CA ALA A 162 10.94 -22.23 17.76
C ALA A 162 11.06 -23.73 17.99
N LYS A 163 11.71 -24.11 19.09
CA LYS A 163 11.88 -25.47 19.58
C LYS A 163 10.50 -26.12 19.68
N ALA A 164 10.25 -27.13 18.83
CA ALA A 164 8.99 -27.85 18.80
C ALA A 164 8.70 -28.49 20.19
N PRO A 165 7.47 -28.38 20.72
CA PRO A 165 7.13 -29.01 21.99
C PRO A 165 7.15 -30.53 21.86
N ALA A 166 7.70 -31.19 22.88
CA ALA A 166 7.83 -32.63 22.96
C ALA A 166 6.45 -33.31 22.90
N ARG A 167 6.31 -34.22 21.93
CA ARG A 167 5.15 -35.08 21.72
C ARG A 167 5.00 -36.04 22.91
N THR A 168 4.13 -35.70 23.86
CA THR A 168 3.69 -36.61 24.92
C THR A 168 2.89 -37.76 24.32
N LYS A 169 3.41 -38.98 24.44
CA LYS A 169 2.68 -40.22 24.10
C LYS A 169 1.54 -40.39 25.11
N GLY A 170 0.31 -40.28 24.63
CA GLY A 170 -0.89 -40.64 25.39
C GLY A 170 -0.88 -42.13 25.71
N SER A 171 -0.87 -42.44 27.01
CA SER A 171 -1.10 -43.75 27.59
C SER A 171 -2.55 -44.14 27.36
N ARG A 172 -2.79 -45.26 26.66
CA ARG A 172 -4.11 -45.91 26.58
C ARG A 172 -4.30 -46.72 27.86
N ARG A 173 -5.40 -46.47 28.57
CA ARG A 173 -6.09 -47.46 29.38
C ARG A 173 -7.46 -47.68 28.76
#